data_AF-A0A4P5WZH9-F1
#
_entry.id   AF-A0A4P5WZH9-F1
#
_cell.length_a   1.000
_cell.length_b   1.000
_cell.length_c   1.000
_cell.angle_alpha   90.00
_cell.angle_beta   90.00
_cell.angle_gamma   90.00
#
_symmetry.space_group_name_H-M   'P 1'
#
loop_
_entity.id
_entity.type
_entity.pdbx_description
1 polymer ?
#
loop_
_entity_poly.entity_id
_entity_poly.type
_entity_poly.pdbx_seq_one_letter_code
_entity_poly.pdbx_strand_id
1 'polypeptide(L)'
;MPHDQEATATRQPAGIDGFLGTRASLGMDVVLVGLFALLPVLGWSIAAVRRGRYDVHKRLQLFIVAALAAAIVIFEIDVRLVSDWRERARAAWLPGGNAWWPTGVLVALGIHLLFAVSTFVLLAWVTTEAVRRFPRPPAPGAHGPRHRWMARLAALDLVCTAVTGSVFYWLAFVAS
;
A
#
# COMPACT_ATOMS: atom_id res chain seq x y z
N MET A 1 -6.19 -52.00 -16.06
CA MET A 1 -5.52 -51.18 -15.02
C MET A 1 -6.16 -49.81 -15.03
N PRO A 2 -7.11 -49.54 -14.13
CA PRO A 2 -7.64 -48.21 -13.87
C PRO A 2 -6.79 -47.53 -12.78
N HIS A 3 -6.91 -46.20 -12.63
CA HIS A 3 -6.06 -45.29 -11.82
C HIS A 3 -4.76 -44.99 -12.59
N ASP A 4 -4.61 -43.86 -13.29
CA ASP A 4 -4.33 -42.55 -12.71
C ASP A 4 -4.83 -41.40 -13.61
N GLN A 5 -6.14 -41.31 -13.83
CA GLN A 5 -6.75 -40.04 -14.23
C GLN A 5 -7.03 -39.23 -12.96
N GLU A 6 -5.97 -38.84 -12.24
CA GLU A 6 -6.08 -37.69 -11.35
C GLU A 6 -6.30 -36.49 -12.27
N ALA A 7 -7.57 -36.12 -12.39
CA ALA A 7 -7.98 -34.82 -12.90
C ALA A 7 -6.99 -33.78 -12.37
N THR A 8 -6.33 -33.09 -13.29
CA THR A 8 -5.68 -31.80 -13.06
C THR A 8 -6.77 -30.82 -12.63
N ALA A 9 -7.30 -31.01 -11.43
CA ALA A 9 -8.13 -30.06 -10.75
C ALA A 9 -7.25 -28.82 -10.67
N THR A 10 -7.61 -27.79 -11.43
CA THR A 10 -7.06 -26.44 -11.33
C THR A 10 -7.26 -26.01 -9.89
N ARG A 11 -6.26 -26.28 -9.06
CA ARG A 11 -6.30 -26.00 -7.63
C ARG A 11 -6.38 -24.49 -7.53
N GLN A 12 -7.55 -23.99 -7.15
CA GLN A 12 -7.70 -22.56 -6.88
C GLN A 12 -6.71 -22.19 -5.78
N PRO A 13 -5.95 -21.09 -5.94
CA PRO A 13 -4.99 -20.67 -4.93
C PRO A 13 -5.72 -20.36 -3.62
N ALA A 14 -5.11 -20.71 -2.50
CA ALA A 14 -5.69 -20.46 -1.19
C ALA A 14 -5.97 -18.95 -0.96
N GLY A 15 -7.01 -18.66 -0.17
CA GLY A 15 -7.38 -17.30 0.24
C GLY A 15 -8.65 -16.77 -0.41
N ILE A 16 -8.94 -15.49 -0.15
CA ILE A 16 -10.13 -14.80 -0.66
C ILE A 16 -9.72 -14.01 -1.90
N ASP A 17 -10.42 -14.23 -3.02
CA ASP A 17 -10.15 -13.52 -4.27
C ASP A 17 -10.45 -12.02 -4.16
N GLY A 18 -9.70 -11.24 -4.92
CA GLY A 18 -9.90 -9.80 -5.08
C GLY A 18 -11.20 -9.45 -5.82
N PHE A 19 -11.53 -8.16 -5.79
CA PHE A 19 -12.70 -7.58 -6.45
C PHE A 19 -12.35 -6.82 -7.74
N LEU A 20 -11.07 -6.66 -8.06
CA LEU A 20 -10.59 -5.98 -9.28
C LEU A 20 -10.56 -6.90 -10.51
N GLY A 21 -11.01 -8.15 -10.38
CA GLY A 21 -11.02 -9.14 -11.48
C GLY A 21 -9.64 -9.64 -11.87
N THR A 22 -8.66 -9.56 -10.97
CA THR A 22 -7.29 -10.04 -11.18
C THR A 22 -7.04 -11.31 -10.34
N ARG A 23 -5.82 -11.86 -10.39
CA ARG A 23 -5.41 -13.00 -9.54
C ARG A 23 -5.09 -12.63 -8.09
N ALA A 24 -5.11 -11.34 -7.77
CA ALA A 24 -4.77 -10.84 -6.45
C ALA A 24 -5.79 -11.29 -5.39
N SER A 25 -5.37 -11.32 -4.13
CA SER A 25 -6.27 -11.53 -3.00
C SER A 25 -7.06 -10.27 -2.66
N LEU A 26 -8.11 -10.41 -1.85
CA LEU A 26 -8.86 -9.28 -1.30
C LEU A 26 -7.94 -8.26 -0.60
N GLY A 27 -6.97 -8.71 0.20
CA GLY A 27 -6.05 -7.82 0.90
C GLY A 27 -5.19 -6.98 -0.05
N MET A 28 -4.70 -7.58 -1.14
CA MET A 28 -3.93 -6.88 -2.18
C MET A 28 -4.76 -5.78 -2.85
N ASP A 29 -6.01 -6.07 -3.22
CA ASP A 29 -6.91 -5.10 -3.85
C ASP A 29 -7.27 -3.95 -2.90
N VAL A 30 -7.57 -4.26 -1.64
CA VAL A 30 -7.87 -3.25 -0.61
C VAL A 30 -6.70 -2.30 -0.42
N VAL A 31 -5.46 -2.80 -0.35
CA VAL A 31 -4.28 -1.94 -0.21
C VAL A 31 -4.07 -1.07 -1.45
N LEU A 32 -4.17 -1.63 -2.65
CA LEU A 32 -3.99 -0.89 -3.89
C LEU A 32 -5.02 0.24 -3.99
N VAL A 33 -6.30 -0.08 -3.86
CA VAL A 33 -7.40 0.90 -3.92
C VAL A 33 -7.28 1.91 -2.78
N GLY A 34 -6.93 1.45 -1.58
CA GLY A 34 -6.71 2.30 -0.42
C GLY A 34 -5.62 3.35 -0.65
N LEU A 35 -4.49 2.98 -1.25
CA LEU A 35 -3.42 3.93 -1.61
C LEU A 35 -3.93 4.99 -2.57
N PHE A 36 -4.62 4.62 -3.65
CA PHE A 36 -5.20 5.57 -4.59
C PHE A 36 -6.27 6.46 -3.97
N ALA A 37 -7.09 5.94 -3.05
CA ALA A 37 -8.09 6.72 -2.32
C ALA A 37 -7.47 7.71 -1.33
N LEU A 38 -6.31 7.39 -0.74
CA LEU A 38 -5.65 8.27 0.23
C LEU A 38 -4.89 9.44 -0.41
N LEU A 39 -4.40 9.32 -1.64
CA LEU A 39 -3.74 10.41 -2.36
C LEU A 39 -4.61 11.69 -2.51
N PRO A 40 -5.88 11.63 -2.94
CA PRO A 40 -6.73 12.82 -2.97
C PRO A 40 -7.06 13.34 -1.56
N VAL A 41 -7.17 12.47 -0.56
CA VAL A 41 -7.35 12.88 0.85
C VAL A 41 -6.12 13.67 1.35
N LEU A 42 -4.92 13.22 0.99
CA LEU A 42 -3.68 13.96 1.27
C LEU A 42 -3.66 15.30 0.53
N GLY A 43 -4.04 15.32 -0.75
CA GLY A 43 -4.17 16.55 -1.53
C GLY A 43 -5.12 17.56 -0.88
N TRP A 44 -6.27 17.10 -0.39
CA TRP A 44 -7.22 17.91 0.37
C TRP A 44 -6.63 18.41 1.69
N SER A 45 -5.91 17.55 2.42
CA SER A 45 -5.20 17.93 3.66
C SER A 45 -4.20 19.06 3.42
N ILE A 46 -3.48 19.04 2.29
CA ILE A 46 -2.56 20.10 1.88
C ILE A 46 -3.31 21.38 1.48
N ALA A 47 -4.43 21.27 0.77
CA ALA A 47 -5.26 22.42 0.44
C ALA A 47 -5.83 23.09 1.71
N ALA A 48 -6.23 22.30 2.71
CA ALA A 48 -6.73 22.79 3.99
C ALA A 48 -5.67 23.61 4.74
N VAL A 49 -4.42 23.11 4.85
CA VAL A 49 -3.35 23.84 5.55
C VAL A 49 -2.97 25.15 4.85
N ARG A 50 -3.02 25.18 3.50
CA ARG A 50 -2.78 26.40 2.71
C ARG A 50 -3.86 27.47 2.92
N ARG A 51 -5.09 27.05 3.24
CA ARG A 51 -6.22 27.95 3.56
C ARG A 51 -6.30 28.31 5.05
N GLY A 52 -5.26 28.02 5.83
CA GLY A 52 -5.25 28.27 7.28
C GLY A 52 -6.14 27.34 8.11
N ARG A 53 -6.70 26.26 7.53
CA ARG A 53 -7.55 25.30 8.22
C ARG A 53 -6.71 24.20 8.88
N TYR A 54 -5.91 24.57 9.88
CA TYR A 54 -4.95 23.67 10.53
C TYR A 54 -5.59 22.49 11.27
N ASP A 55 -6.77 22.67 11.86
CA ASP A 55 -7.52 21.59 12.50
C ASP A 55 -7.95 20.50 11.51
N VAL A 56 -8.42 20.91 10.33
CA VAL A 56 -8.81 19.99 9.26
C VAL A 56 -7.60 19.21 8.77
N HIS A 57 -6.47 19.90 8.55
CA HIS A 57 -5.20 19.25 8.19
C HIS A 57 -4.81 18.18 9.23
N LYS A 58 -4.80 18.53 10.52
CA LYS A 58 -4.48 17.60 11.61
C LYS A 58 -5.41 16.38 11.62
N ARG A 59 -6.73 16.59 11.56
CA ARG A 59 -7.72 15.49 11.57
C ARG A 59 -7.51 14.54 10.39
N LEU A 60 -7.29 15.08 9.20
CA LEU A 60 -7.03 14.27 8.01
C LEU A 60 -5.70 13.52 8.07
N GLN A 61 -4.63 14.13 8.60
CA GLN A 61 -3.36 13.42 8.77
C GLN A 61 -3.48 12.27 9.77
N LEU A 62 -4.17 12.48 10.89
CA LEU A 62 -4.43 11.39 11.85
C LEU A 62 -5.28 10.28 11.24
N PHE A 63 -6.29 10.63 10.44
CA PHE A 63 -7.08 9.66 9.68
C PHE A 63 -6.21 8.88 8.69
N ILE A 64 -5.40 9.54 7.87
CA ILE A 64 -4.51 8.89 6.89
C ILE A 64 -3.57 7.90 7.59
N VAL A 65 -2.91 8.32 8.67
CA VAL A 65 -1.97 7.46 9.42
C VAL A 65 -2.69 6.26 10.03
N ALA A 66 -3.87 6.47 10.63
CA ALA A 66 -4.65 5.38 11.20
C ALA A 66 -5.15 4.41 10.11
N ALA A 67 -5.64 4.92 8.99
CA ALA A 67 -6.11 4.11 7.86
C ALA A 67 -4.98 3.29 7.23
N LEU A 68 -3.80 3.89 7.02
CA LEU A 68 -2.62 3.17 6.53
C LEU A 68 -2.16 2.09 7.51
N ALA A 69 -2.11 2.39 8.81
CA ALA A 69 -1.76 1.39 9.82
C ALA A 69 -2.74 0.21 9.82
N ALA A 70 -4.05 0.49 9.76
CA ALA A 70 -5.07 -0.55 9.67
C ALA A 70 -4.92 -1.37 8.37
N ALA A 71 -4.71 -0.72 7.24
CA ALA A 71 -4.51 -1.39 5.95
C ALA A 71 -3.30 -2.32 5.97
N ILE A 72 -2.16 -1.88 6.54
CA ILE A 72 -0.95 -2.72 6.68
C ILE A 72 -1.21 -3.93 7.56
N VAL A 73 -1.91 -3.77 8.69
CA VAL A 73 -2.24 -4.90 9.58
C VAL A 73 -3.15 -5.91 8.89
N ILE A 74 -4.20 -5.45 8.22
CA ILE A 74 -5.13 -6.30 7.47
C ILE A 74 -4.39 -7.02 6.34
N PHE A 75 -3.54 -6.29 5.61
CA PHE A 75 -2.72 -6.83 4.53
C PHE A 75 -1.78 -7.92 5.01
N GLU A 76 -1.06 -7.68 6.12
CA GLU A 76 -0.14 -8.64 6.71
C GLU A 76 -0.85 -9.93 7.13
N ILE A 77 -2.05 -9.81 7.72
CA ILE A 77 -2.89 -10.96 8.06
C ILE A 77 -3.26 -11.73 6.79
N ASP A 78 -3.72 -11.03 5.74
CA ASP A 78 -4.09 -11.68 4.48
C ASP A 78 -2.90 -12.45 3.87
N VAL A 79 -1.76 -11.79 3.64
CA VAL A 79 -0.63 -12.40 2.91
C VAL A 79 0.16 -13.44 3.70
N ARG A 80 0.04 -13.47 5.03
CA ARG A 80 0.75 -14.44 5.88
C ARG A 80 -0.11 -15.59 6.36
N LEU A 81 -1.41 -15.36 6.56
CA LEU A 81 -2.28 -16.31 7.24
C LEU A 81 -3.46 -16.80 6.39
N VAL A 82 -3.88 -16.02 5.38
CA VAL A 82 -5.10 -16.32 4.60
C VAL A 82 -4.78 -16.72 3.16
N SER A 83 -3.94 -15.93 2.50
CA SER A 83 -3.71 -15.97 1.06
C SER A 83 -2.24 -16.25 0.77
N ASP A 84 -1.95 -17.32 0.01
CA ASP A 84 -0.60 -17.52 -0.53
C ASP A 84 -0.41 -16.62 -1.76
N TRP A 85 0.10 -15.41 -1.52
CA TRP A 85 0.32 -14.44 -2.58
C TRP A 85 1.36 -14.91 -3.61
N ARG A 86 2.30 -15.80 -3.25
CA ARG A 86 3.34 -16.29 -4.16
C ARG A 86 2.77 -17.32 -5.12
N GLU A 87 1.92 -18.21 -4.62
CA GLU A 87 1.16 -19.10 -5.50
C GLU A 87 0.33 -18.26 -6.47
N ARG A 88 -0.41 -17.27 -5.95
CA ARG A 88 -1.19 -16.31 -6.75
C ARG A 88 -0.38 -15.60 -7.84
N ALA A 89 0.84 -15.17 -7.50
CA ALA A 89 1.73 -14.46 -8.43
C ALA A 89 2.41 -15.37 -9.46
N ARG A 90 2.77 -16.61 -9.09
CA ARG A 90 3.39 -17.58 -9.99
C ARG A 90 2.46 -18.00 -11.12
N ALA A 91 1.15 -18.01 -10.83
CA ALA A 91 0.10 -18.41 -11.76
C ALA A 91 0.34 -19.81 -12.37
N ALA A 92 0.83 -20.76 -11.56
CA ALA A 92 1.26 -22.08 -12.04
C ALA A 92 0.11 -22.91 -12.65
N TRP A 93 -1.15 -22.58 -12.33
CA TRP A 93 -2.34 -23.20 -12.92
C TRP A 93 -2.74 -22.59 -14.28
N LEU A 94 -2.10 -21.51 -14.74
CA LEU A 94 -2.30 -20.97 -16.08
C LEU A 94 -1.31 -21.60 -17.07
N PRO A 95 -1.74 -21.91 -18.31
CA PRO A 95 -0.82 -22.29 -19.38
C PRO A 95 0.23 -21.18 -19.59
N GLY A 96 1.51 -21.53 -19.47
CA GLY A 96 2.63 -20.59 -19.60
C GLY A 96 3.03 -19.85 -18.32
N GLY A 97 2.23 -19.92 -17.24
CA GLY A 97 2.52 -19.27 -15.97
C GLY A 97 2.66 -17.74 -16.06
N ASN A 98 3.22 -17.11 -15.03
CA ASN A 98 3.58 -15.68 -15.07
C ASN A 98 5.00 -15.49 -15.67
N ALA A 99 5.09 -14.83 -16.82
CA ALA A 99 6.35 -14.56 -17.52
C ALA A 99 7.36 -13.72 -16.72
N TRP A 100 6.89 -12.94 -15.74
CA TRP A 100 7.73 -12.10 -14.88
C TRP A 100 8.21 -12.82 -13.62
N TRP A 101 7.73 -14.04 -13.37
CA TRP A 101 8.10 -14.81 -12.19
C TRP A 101 9.42 -15.58 -12.38
N PRO A 102 10.30 -15.64 -11.35
CA PRO A 102 10.24 -14.91 -10.08
C PRO A 102 10.88 -13.52 -10.15
N THR A 103 11.84 -13.30 -11.05
CA THR A 103 12.79 -12.18 -10.97
C THR A 103 12.12 -10.82 -11.08
N GLY A 104 11.26 -10.59 -12.07
CA GLY A 104 10.60 -9.31 -12.28
C GLY A 104 9.69 -8.94 -11.11
N VAL A 105 8.90 -9.93 -10.64
CA VAL A 105 8.00 -9.75 -9.49
C VAL A 105 8.77 -9.45 -8.21
N LEU A 106 9.85 -10.18 -7.91
CA LEU A 106 10.63 -9.98 -6.69
C LEU A 106 11.44 -8.68 -6.70
N VAL A 107 11.96 -8.25 -7.85
CA VAL A 107 12.62 -6.94 -8.00
C VAL A 107 11.61 -5.81 -7.77
N ALA A 108 10.44 -5.88 -8.39
CA ALA A 108 9.38 -4.90 -8.19
C ALA A 108 8.92 -4.84 -6.73
N LEU A 109 8.78 -6.00 -6.07
CA LEU A 109 8.47 -6.09 -4.65
C LEU A 109 9.57 -5.43 -3.79
N GLY A 110 10.84 -5.72 -4.06
CA GLY A 110 11.96 -5.12 -3.32
C GLY A 110 11.99 -3.59 -3.43
N ILE A 111 11.78 -3.07 -4.64
CA ILE A 111 11.68 -1.61 -4.88
C ILE A 111 10.49 -1.03 -4.12
N HIS A 112 9.32 -1.68 -4.19
CA HIS A 112 8.13 -1.22 -3.47
C HIS A 112 8.36 -1.20 -1.95
N LEU A 113 8.97 -2.24 -1.38
CA LEU A 113 9.27 -2.33 0.06
C LEU A 113 10.22 -1.23 0.53
N LEU A 114 11.19 -0.84 -0.30
CA LEU A 114 12.09 0.29 0.01
C LEU A 114 11.26 1.55 0.29
N PHE A 115 10.35 1.92 -0.63
CA PHE A 115 9.49 3.09 -0.48
C PHE A 115 8.42 2.93 0.60
N ALA A 116 7.81 1.75 0.71
CA ALA A 116 6.77 1.50 1.69
C ALA A 116 7.31 1.63 3.13
N VAL A 117 8.50 1.07 3.39
CA VAL A 117 9.16 1.16 4.71
C VAL A 117 9.63 2.59 4.99
N SER A 118 10.23 3.29 4.02
CA SER A 118 10.62 4.69 4.21
C SER A 118 9.40 5.58 4.45
N THR A 119 8.29 5.34 3.76
CA THR A 119 7.04 6.09 3.91
C THR A 119 6.46 5.88 5.30
N PHE A 120 6.44 4.65 5.79
CA PHE A 120 6.00 4.34 7.16
C PHE A 120 6.84 5.09 8.20
N VAL A 121 8.17 5.05 8.08
CA VAL A 121 9.09 5.75 9.00
C VAL A 121 8.91 7.26 8.94
N LEU A 122 8.83 7.83 7.74
CA LEU A 122 8.64 9.28 7.54
C LEU A 122 7.30 9.75 8.10
N LEU A 123 6.20 9.02 7.84
CA LEU A 123 4.87 9.35 8.35
C LEU A 123 4.81 9.25 9.88
N ALA A 124 5.36 8.18 10.47
CA ALA A 124 5.43 8.01 11.91
C ALA A 124 6.21 9.15 12.56
N TRP A 125 7.37 9.50 12.00
CA TRP A 125 8.19 10.61 12.48
C TRP A 125 7.45 11.94 12.37
N VAL A 126 7.03 12.34 11.17
CA VAL A 126 6.47 13.68 10.91
C VAL A 126 5.19 13.91 11.71
N THR A 127 4.38 12.87 11.87
CA THR A 127 3.13 12.92 12.66
C THR A 127 3.42 13.03 14.14
N THR A 128 4.35 12.21 14.66
CA THR A 128 4.76 12.28 16.07
C THR A 128 5.35 13.65 16.42
N GLU A 129 6.22 14.17 15.55
CA GLU A 129 6.83 15.49 15.73
C GLU A 129 5.76 16.60 15.70
N ALA A 130 4.82 16.54 14.75
CA ALA A 130 3.73 17.50 14.64
C ALA A 130 2.81 17.50 15.87
N VAL A 131 2.40 16.33 16.37
CA VAL A 131 1.51 16.21 17.53
C VAL A 131 2.18 16.69 18.82
N ARG A 132 3.51 16.56 18.93
CA ARG A 132 4.28 16.98 20.11
C ARG A 132 4.67 18.44 20.09
N ARG A 133 4.92 19.04 18.92
CA ARG A 133 5.53 20.38 18.80
C ARG A 133 4.58 21.50 18.39
N PHE A 134 3.45 21.21 17.76
CA PHE A 134 2.46 22.24 17.45
C PHE A 134 1.52 22.49 18.65
N PRO A 135 1.09 23.75 18.86
CA PRO A 135 0.18 24.10 19.94
C PRO A 135 -1.22 23.49 19.74
N ARG A 136 -2.06 23.62 20.78
CA ARG A 136 -3.49 23.26 20.75
C ARG A 136 -4.30 24.52 21.11
N PRO A 137 -5.04 25.13 20.17
CA PRO A 137 -5.28 24.69 18.79
C PRO A 137 -4.06 24.79 17.86
N PRO A 138 -4.00 24.01 16.76
CA PRO A 138 -2.87 24.01 15.82
C PRO A 138 -2.71 25.38 15.16
N ALA A 139 -1.51 25.94 15.24
CA ALA A 139 -1.15 27.22 14.65
C ALA A 139 0.30 27.20 14.13
N PRO A 140 0.68 28.10 13.20
CA PRO A 140 2.06 28.26 12.77
C PRO A 140 3.01 28.57 13.94
N GLY A 141 4.24 28.10 13.84
CA GLY A 141 5.28 28.35 14.85
C GLY A 141 6.67 27.95 14.35
N ALA A 142 7.68 28.01 15.22
CA ALA A 142 9.07 27.76 14.87
C ALA A 142 9.34 26.38 14.23
N HIS A 143 8.52 25.38 14.54
CA HIS A 143 8.62 24.05 13.94
C HIS A 143 8.13 23.98 12.47
N GLY A 144 7.37 24.98 12.01
CA GLY A 144 6.71 25.02 10.70
C GLY A 144 7.63 24.74 9.50
N PRO A 145 8.80 25.39 9.35
CA PRO A 145 9.70 25.15 8.20
C PRO A 145 10.17 23.71 8.08
N ARG A 146 10.63 23.10 9.19
CA ARG A 146 11.08 21.71 9.24
C ARG A 146 9.94 20.76 8.91
N HIS A 147 8.77 20.95 9.54
CA HIS A 147 7.59 20.14 9.28
C HIS A 147 7.20 20.17 7.80
N ARG A 148 7.19 21.34 7.16
CA ARG A 148 6.86 21.47 5.73
C ARG A 148 7.83 20.71 4.83
N TRP A 149 9.13 20.76 5.12
CA TRP A 149 10.12 20.03 4.33
C TRP A 149 9.96 18.52 4.50
N MET A 150 9.87 18.03 5.74
CA MET A 150 9.68 16.59 6.02
C MET A 150 8.35 16.07 5.48
N ALA A 151 7.27 16.84 5.60
CA ALA A 151 5.96 16.46 5.08
C ALA A 151 5.92 16.38 3.54
N ARG A 152 6.70 17.22 2.85
CA ARG A 152 6.85 17.12 1.38
C ARG A 152 7.61 15.87 0.98
N LEU A 153 8.68 15.52 1.71
CA LEU A 153 9.38 14.26 1.48
C LEU A 153 8.46 13.07 1.72
N ALA A 154 7.75 13.03 2.85
CA ALA A 154 6.80 11.96 3.15
C ALA A 154 5.68 11.84 2.09
N ALA A 155 5.16 12.98 1.60
CA ALA A 155 4.14 13.00 0.56
C ALA A 155 4.68 12.47 -0.79
N LEU A 156 5.89 12.87 -1.18
CA LEU A 156 6.54 12.37 -2.39
C LEU A 156 6.81 10.86 -2.28
N ASP A 157 7.31 10.43 -1.13
CA ASP A 157 7.62 9.02 -0.85
C ASP A 157 6.35 8.14 -0.89
N LEU A 158 5.23 8.65 -0.36
CA LEU A 158 3.94 7.97 -0.44
C LEU A 158 3.43 7.85 -1.89
N VAL A 159 3.66 8.86 -2.73
CA VAL A 159 3.37 8.77 -4.18
C VAL A 159 4.24 7.70 -4.83
N CYS A 160 5.55 7.67 -4.53
CA CYS A 160 6.45 6.62 -5.01
C CYS A 160 6.01 5.22 -4.54
N THR A 161 5.56 5.09 -3.29
CA THR A 161 4.99 3.84 -2.74
C THR A 161 3.77 3.40 -3.54
N ALA A 162 2.84 4.30 -3.85
CA ALA A 162 1.65 3.97 -4.65
C ALA A 162 2.01 3.55 -6.08
N VAL A 163 2.94 4.26 -6.73
CA VAL A 163 3.39 3.93 -8.09
C VAL A 163 4.10 2.58 -8.12
N THR A 164 5.09 2.36 -7.26
CA THR A 164 5.86 1.12 -7.22
C THR A 164 5.01 -0.08 -6.78
N GLY A 165 4.06 0.13 -5.87
CA GLY A 165 3.09 -0.88 -5.46
C GLY A 165 2.16 -1.27 -6.60
N SER A 166 1.74 -0.31 -7.42
CA SER A 166 0.94 -0.56 -8.63
C SER A 166 1.71 -1.37 -9.66
N VAL A 167 3.00 -1.06 -9.86
CA VAL A 167 3.88 -1.84 -10.76
C VAL A 167 4.03 -3.28 -10.25
N PHE A 168 4.31 -3.47 -8.96
CA PHE A 168 4.37 -4.80 -8.36
C PHE A 168 3.05 -5.56 -8.56
N TYR A 169 1.92 -4.94 -8.24
CA TYR A 169 0.59 -5.54 -8.38
C TYR A 169 0.32 -5.96 -9.82
N TRP A 170 0.62 -5.08 -10.78
CA TRP A 170 0.42 -5.37 -12.20
C TRP A 170 1.28 -6.55 -12.67
N LEU A 171 2.59 -6.55 -12.35
CA LEU A 171 3.49 -7.64 -12.72
C LEU A 171 3.14 -8.98 -12.05
N ALA A 172 2.66 -8.94 -10.80
CA ALA A 172 2.32 -10.14 -10.05
C ALA A 172 0.98 -10.75 -10.49
N PHE A 173 -0.04 -9.91 -10.73
CA PHE A 173 -1.43 -10.38 -10.77
C PHE A 173 -2.19 -10.05 -12.06
N VAL A 174 -1.62 -9.23 -12.95
CA VAL A 174 -2.27 -8.81 -14.20
C VAL A 174 -1.48 -9.25 -15.43
N ALA A 175 -0.19 -8.92 -15.51
CA ALA A 175 0.66 -9.22 -16.64
C ALA A 175 1.04 -10.71 -16.67
N SER A 176 0.26 -11.51 -17.38
CA SER A 176 0.56 -12.92 -17.71
C SER A 176 -0.28 -13.35 -18.90
#